data_AF-A0A939E0A4-F1
#
_entry.id   AF-A0A939E0A4-F1
#
_cell.length_a   1.000
_cell.length_b   1.000
_cell.length_c   1.000
_cell.angle_alpha   90.00
_cell.angle_beta   90.00
_cell.angle_gamma   90.00
#
_symmetry.space_group_name_H-M   'P 1'
#
loop_
_entity.id
_entity.type
_entity.pdbx_description
1 polymer ?
#
loop_
_entity_poly.entity_id
_entity_poly.type
_entity_poly.pdbx_seq_one_letter_code
_entity_poly.pdbx_strand_id
1 'polypeptide(L)'
;MDREVSTDINVLITPGEWAAVAKDLVSRLEQRGIHGATVDAEEISLSCEPDNMLVTQYEQQQGHSPVAEVLHRVVINGRSTLTPRQLTAAVVACLPEDIYWYGTSHEGRTEPGGRAACDWNPDR
;
A
#
# COMPACT_ATOMS: atom_id res chain seq x y z
N MET A 1 -24.59 -1.49 7.71
CA MET A 1 -24.67 -2.54 6.67
C MET A 1 -23.29 -2.61 6.02
N ASP A 2 -22.72 -3.80 5.85
CA ASP A 2 -21.37 -3.94 5.27
C ASP A 2 -21.38 -3.56 3.80
N ARG A 3 -20.57 -2.56 3.44
CA ARG A 3 -20.38 -2.09 2.07
C ARG A 3 -19.03 -2.52 1.54
N GLU A 4 -18.92 -2.57 0.21
CA GLU A 4 -17.62 -2.75 -0.42
C GLU A 4 -16.75 -1.53 -0.16
N VAL A 5 -15.49 -1.80 0.17
CA VAL A 5 -14.51 -0.78 0.52
C VAL A 5 -13.18 -1.16 -0.09
N SER A 6 -12.38 -0.15 -0.39
CA SER A 6 -11.04 -0.32 -0.91
C SER A 6 -10.07 0.60 -0.20
N THR A 7 -8.80 0.20 -0.16
CA THR A 7 -7.68 1.03 0.30
C THR A 7 -6.57 0.90 -0.71
N ASP A 8 -6.10 2.03 -1.22
CA ASP A 8 -4.97 2.12 -2.15
C ASP A 8 -3.90 2.96 -1.46
N ILE A 9 -2.82 2.29 -1.05
CA ILE A 9 -1.70 2.93 -0.37
C ILE A 9 -0.39 2.53 -1.01
N ASN A 10 0.53 3.47 -1.05
CA ASN A 10 1.91 3.24 -1.38
C ASN A 10 2.71 3.18 -0.08
N VAL A 11 3.62 2.22 0.02
CA VAL A 11 4.40 1.94 1.22
C VAL A 11 5.86 1.79 0.83
N LEU A 12 6.75 2.52 1.50
CA LEU A 12 8.19 2.34 1.37
C LEU A 12 8.65 1.44 2.51
N ILE A 13 9.04 0.21 2.18
CA ILE A 13 9.31 -0.86 3.16
C ILE A 13 10.38 -1.80 2.61
N THR A 14 11.15 -2.43 3.50
CA THR A 14 12.10 -3.46 3.04
C THR A 14 11.36 -4.75 2.63
N PRO A 15 11.91 -5.54 1.68
CA PRO A 15 11.28 -6.80 1.28
C PRO A 15 11.08 -7.79 2.46
N GLY A 16 12.00 -7.78 3.43
CA GLY A 16 11.91 -8.63 4.62
C GLY A 16 10.75 -8.25 5.54
N GLU A 17 10.54 -6.95 5.77
CA GLU A 17 9.43 -6.44 6.58
C GLU A 17 8.09 -6.64 5.86
N TRP A 18 8.03 -6.40 4.55
CA TRP A 18 6.84 -6.69 3.76
C TRP A 18 6.45 -8.16 3.85
N ALA A 19 7.41 -9.08 3.68
CA ALA A 19 7.17 -10.50 3.80
C ALA A 19 6.71 -10.92 5.22
N ALA A 20 7.07 -10.18 6.26
CA ALA A 20 6.56 -10.40 7.61
C ALA A 20 5.11 -9.93 7.75
N VAL A 21 4.79 -8.72 7.27
CA VAL A 21 3.44 -8.14 7.28
C VAL A 21 2.48 -8.97 6.45
N ALA A 22 2.86 -9.36 5.24
CA ALA A 22 1.99 -10.09 4.30
C ALA A 22 1.49 -11.44 4.87
N LYS A 23 2.24 -12.07 5.78
CA LYS A 23 1.87 -13.37 6.38
C LYS A 23 0.60 -13.31 7.22
N ASP A 24 0.37 -12.21 7.93
CA ASP A 24 -0.74 -12.08 8.87
C ASP A 24 -1.69 -10.90 8.54
N LEU A 25 -1.38 -10.11 7.50
CA LEU A 25 -2.13 -8.93 7.11
C LEU A 25 -3.63 -9.19 6.97
N VAL A 26 -4.04 -10.23 6.25
CA VAL A 26 -5.47 -10.56 6.08
C VAL A 26 -6.15 -10.82 7.43
N SER A 27 -5.53 -11.60 8.31
CA SER A 27 -6.08 -11.89 9.63
C SER A 27 -6.15 -10.63 10.51
N ARG A 28 -5.13 -9.76 10.43
CA ARG A 28 -5.09 -8.48 11.15
C ARG A 28 -6.16 -7.49 10.65
N LEU A 29 -6.47 -7.51 9.35
CA LEU A 29 -7.54 -6.71 8.74
C LEU A 29 -8.92 -7.21 9.21
N GLU A 30 -9.13 -8.53 9.27
CA GLU A 30 -10.36 -9.12 9.79
C GLU A 30 -10.62 -8.74 11.25
N GLN A 31 -9.60 -8.80 12.10
CA GLN A 31 -9.68 -8.38 13.50
C GLN A 31 -10.03 -6.89 13.67
N ARG A 32 -9.79 -6.08 12.63
CA ARG A 32 -10.07 -4.64 12.60
C ARG A 32 -11.37 -4.30 11.88
N GLY A 33 -12.18 -5.30 11.52
CA GLY A 33 -13.51 -5.08 10.91
C GLY A 33 -13.48 -4.88 9.39
N ILE A 34 -12.44 -5.35 8.71
CA ILE A 34 -12.37 -5.44 7.24
C ILE A 34 -12.47 -6.92 6.88
N HIS A 35 -13.63 -7.34 6.37
CA HIS A 35 -13.94 -8.75 6.12
C HIS A 35 -13.78 -9.13 4.65
N GLY A 36 -13.39 -10.38 4.40
CA GLY A 36 -13.20 -10.90 3.04
C GLY A 36 -12.14 -10.13 2.27
N ALA A 37 -11.08 -9.69 2.98
CA ALA A 37 -10.06 -8.83 2.40
C ALA A 37 -9.24 -9.58 1.35
N THR A 38 -9.09 -9.00 0.16
CA THR A 38 -8.11 -9.38 -0.84
C THR A 38 -7.02 -8.32 -0.88
N VAL A 39 -5.76 -8.74 -0.73
CA VAL A 39 -4.59 -7.86 -0.78
C VAL A 39 -3.85 -8.13 -2.07
N ASP A 40 -3.64 -7.07 -2.85
CA ASP A 40 -2.76 -7.04 -4.01
C ASP A 40 -1.62 -6.08 -3.71
N ALA A 41 -0.38 -6.48 -3.99
CA ALA A 41 0.80 -5.66 -3.75
C ALA A 41 1.76 -5.78 -4.93
N GLU A 42 2.04 -4.65 -5.55
CA GLU A 42 2.96 -4.52 -6.68
C GLU A 42 4.19 -3.73 -6.25
N GLU A 43 5.38 -4.27 -6.52
CA GLU A 43 6.63 -3.52 -6.39
C GLU A 43 6.73 -2.49 -7.52
N ILE A 44 6.81 -1.22 -7.16
CA ILE A 44 7.05 -0.10 -8.07
C ILE A 44 8.55 0.18 -8.08
N SER A 45 9.17 0.09 -9.26
CA SER A 45 10.58 0.47 -9.40
C SER A 45 10.74 1.97 -9.18
N LEU A 46 11.55 2.34 -8.17
CA LEU A 46 11.93 3.73 -7.91
C LEU A 46 12.71 4.37 -9.07
N SER A 47 13.27 3.56 -9.98
CA SER A 47 13.88 4.06 -11.22
C SER A 47 12.86 4.65 -12.20
N CYS A 48 11.59 4.25 -12.10
CA CYS A 48 10.50 4.72 -12.93
C CYS A 48 9.82 5.96 -12.34
N GLU A 49 9.88 6.15 -11.02
CA GLU A 49 9.34 7.30 -10.31
C GLU A 49 10.40 7.95 -9.39
N PRO A 50 11.44 8.59 -9.95
CA PRO A 50 12.47 9.26 -9.15
C PRO A 50 11.92 10.45 -8.35
N ASP A 51 10.79 11.04 -8.76
CA ASP A 51 10.06 12.11 -8.06
C ASP A 51 8.93 11.56 -7.16
N ASN A 52 9.12 10.39 -6.54
CA ASN A 52 8.14 9.87 -5.59
C ASN A 52 8.23 10.60 -4.23
N MET A 53 7.10 11.13 -3.75
CA MET A 53 7.06 11.89 -2.49
C MET A 53 7.58 11.10 -1.27
N LEU A 54 7.49 9.77 -1.26
CA LEU A 54 8.05 8.96 -0.16
C LEU A 54 9.57 8.90 -0.22
N VAL A 55 10.15 8.83 -1.41
CA VAL A 55 11.60 8.86 -1.59
C VAL A 55 12.14 10.20 -1.11
N THR A 56 11.48 11.31 -1.50
CA THR A 56 11.83 12.64 -1.01
C THR A 56 11.70 12.77 0.50
N GLN A 57 10.62 12.23 1.10
CA GLN A 57 10.44 12.26 2.56
C GLN A 57 11.50 11.43 3.29
N TYR A 58 11.82 10.24 2.79
CA TYR A 58 12.86 9.38 3.33
C TYR A 58 14.22 10.08 3.29
N GLU A 59 14.59 10.66 2.14
CA GLU A 59 15.85 11.39 1.98
C GLU A 59 15.98 12.58 2.92
N GLN A 60 14.90 13.34 3.10
CA GLN A 60 14.87 14.47 4.04
C GLN A 60 15.05 14.04 5.49
N GLN A 61 14.52 12.87 5.87
CA GLN A 61 14.56 12.39 7.26
C GLN A 61 15.85 11.61 7.58
N GLN A 62 16.30 10.77 6.64
CA GLN A 62 17.43 9.86 6.85
C GLN A 62 18.75 10.40 6.28
N GLY A 63 18.70 11.43 5.43
CA GLY A 63 19.88 12.08 4.86
C GLY A 63 20.55 11.30 3.72
N HIS A 64 19.92 10.23 3.24
CA HIS A 64 20.35 9.45 2.08
C HIS A 64 19.14 8.85 1.34
N SER A 65 19.34 8.48 0.07
CA SER A 65 18.33 7.77 -0.71
C SER A 65 18.04 6.38 -0.12
N PRO A 66 16.80 5.88 -0.23
CA PRO A 66 16.50 4.50 0.13
C PRO A 66 17.31 3.54 -0.75
N VAL A 67 18.08 2.65 -0.10
CA VAL A 67 18.95 1.68 -0.78
C VAL A 67 18.39 0.26 -0.62
N ALA A 68 17.71 -0.02 0.49
CA ALA A 68 17.17 -1.34 0.81
C ALA A 68 15.64 -1.38 0.70
N GLU A 69 14.98 -0.24 0.78
CA GLU A 69 13.54 -0.09 0.75
C GLU A 69 13.02 -0.10 -0.68
N VAL A 70 11.88 -0.76 -0.87
CA VAL A 70 11.18 -0.85 -2.15
C VAL A 70 9.80 -0.23 -1.98
N LEU A 71 9.40 0.57 -2.97
CA LEU A 71 8.07 1.13 -3.02
C LEU A 71 7.08 0.04 -3.42
N HIS A 72 6.08 -0.21 -2.59
CA HIS A 72 4.99 -1.12 -2.87
C HIS A 72 3.69 -0.33 -3.01
N ARG A 73 2.95 -0.53 -4.10
CA ARG A 73 1.54 -0.14 -4.16
C ARG A 73 0.70 -1.29 -3.69
N VAL A 74 -0.05 -1.08 -2.62
CA VAL A 74 -0.89 -2.07 -1.96
C VAL A 74 -2.35 -1.67 -2.14
N VAL A 75 -3.10 -2.52 -2.85
CA VAL A 75 -4.54 -2.39 -3.04
C VAL A 75 -5.25 -3.46 -2.22
N ILE A 76 -6.01 -3.02 -1.23
CA ILE A 76 -6.82 -3.87 -0.36
C ILE A 76 -8.28 -3.66 -0.72
N ASN A 77 -8.99 -4.72 -1.10
CA ASN A 77 -10.44 -4.70 -1.28
C ASN A 77 -11.09 -5.57 -0.22
N GLY A 78 -12.27 -5.20 0.25
CA GLY A 78 -13.01 -6.01 1.21
C GLY A 78 -14.40 -5.42 1.50
N ARG A 79 -14.97 -5.83 2.63
CA ARG A 79 -16.23 -5.30 3.13
C ARG A 79 -16.07 -4.75 4.53
N SER A 80 -16.71 -3.62 4.82
CA SER A 80 -16.67 -3.03 6.16
C SER A 80 -17.84 -2.08 6.43
N THR A 81 -18.10 -1.84 7.71
CA THR A 81 -18.97 -0.75 8.20
C THR A 81 -18.20 0.52 8.53
N LEU A 82 -16.86 0.48 8.57
CA LEU A 82 -16.00 1.61 8.94
C LEU A 82 -16.09 2.77 7.93
N THR A 83 -15.91 4.00 8.40
CA THR A 83 -15.75 5.17 7.51
C THR A 83 -14.42 5.12 6.75
N PRO A 84 -14.27 5.80 5.59
CA PRO A 84 -13.00 5.88 4.87
C PRO A 84 -11.79 6.22 5.76
N ARG A 85 -11.95 7.18 6.66
CA ARG A 85 -10.91 7.55 7.62
C ARG A 85 -10.54 6.41 8.58
N GLN A 86 -11.54 5.69 9.09
CA GLN A 86 -11.31 4.54 9.98
C GLN A 86 -10.70 3.36 9.24
N LEU A 87 -11.05 3.15 7.97
CA LEU A 87 -10.46 2.14 7.11
C LEU A 87 -8.96 2.39 6.91
N THR A 88 -8.60 3.63 6.56
CA THR A 88 -7.18 3.99 6.39
C THR A 88 -6.42 3.78 7.69
N ALA A 89 -6.98 4.21 8.83
CA ALA A 89 -6.37 3.98 10.14
C ALA A 89 -6.22 2.49 10.48
N ALA A 90 -7.22 1.66 10.15
CA ALA A 90 -7.18 0.22 10.37
C ALA A 90 -6.10 -0.46 9.52
N VAL A 91 -5.97 -0.08 8.25
CA VAL A 91 -4.92 -0.58 7.35
C VAL A 91 -3.54 -0.15 7.81
N VAL A 92 -3.35 1.12 8.17
CA VAL A 92 -2.06 1.64 8.64
C VAL A 92 -1.64 0.98 9.95
N ALA A 93 -2.59 0.69 10.84
CA ALA A 93 -2.34 -0.08 12.06
C ALA A 93 -1.97 -1.56 11.80
N CYS A 94 -2.02 -2.02 10.54
CA CYS A 94 -1.50 -3.32 10.11
C CYS A 94 -0.03 -3.25 9.65
N LEU A 95 0.51 -2.06 9.40
CA LEU A 95 1.88 -1.87 8.95
C LEU A 95 2.84 -1.78 10.16
N PRO A 96 4.17 -1.94 9.97
CA PRO A 96 5.14 -1.74 11.03
C PRO A 96 5.16 -0.28 11.51
N GLU A 97 5.66 -0.06 12.72
CA GLU A 97 5.88 1.29 13.23
C GLU A 97 6.98 1.99 12.40
N ASP A 98 6.90 3.32 12.26
CA ASP A 98 7.87 4.17 11.55
C ASP A 98 8.04 3.93 10.03
N ILE A 99 7.11 3.23 9.39
CA ILE A 99 7.10 3.08 7.93
C ILE A 99 6.47 4.28 7.21
N TYR A 100 7.04 4.64 6.07
CA TYR A 100 6.52 5.70 5.22
C TYR A 100 5.40 5.17 4.33
N TRP A 101 4.26 5.86 4.32
CA TRP A 101 3.14 5.52 3.46
C TRP A 101 2.37 6.76 3.02
N TYR A 102 1.70 6.68 1.87
CA TYR A 102 0.66 7.63 1.47
C TYR A 102 -0.46 6.90 0.75
N GLY A 103 -1.63 7.52 0.70
CA GLY A 103 -2.81 6.96 0.06
C GLY A 103 -4.02 7.11 0.94
N THR A 104 -5.11 6.47 0.56
CA THR A 104 -6.39 6.63 1.27
C THR A 104 -7.33 5.47 0.97
N SER A 105 -8.41 5.42 1.74
CA SER A 105 -9.48 4.45 1.55
C SER A 105 -10.69 5.09 0.89
N HIS A 106 -11.43 4.29 0.13
CA HIS A 106 -12.62 4.70 -0.61
C HIS A 106 -13.76 3.70 -0.39
N GLU A 107 -14.98 4.16 -0.67
CA GLU A 107 -16.13 3.27 -0.79
C GLU A 107 -16.17 2.66 -2.19
N GLY A 108 -16.55 1.39 -2.28
CA GLY A 108 -16.50 0.62 -3.53
C GLY A 108 -15.24 -0.22 -3.66
N ARG A 109 -15.06 -0.80 -4.85
CA ARG A 109 -13.93 -1.65 -5.19
C ARG A 109 -12.93 -0.85 -6.01
N THR A 110 -11.65 -0.97 -5.68
CA THR A 110 -10.55 -0.49 -6.51
C THR A 110 -10.00 -1.66 -7.28
N GLU A 111 -9.93 -1.54 -8.61
CA GLU A 111 -9.23 -2.53 -9.41
C GLU A 111 -7.75 -2.50 -9.02
N PRO A 112 -7.12 -3.65 -8.71
CA PRO A 112 -5.67 -3.71 -8.64
C PRO A 112 -5.15 -3.32 -10.01
N GLY A 113 -4.66 -2.09 -10.12
CA GLY A 113 -4.31 -1.50 -11.40
C GLY A 113 -3.14 -2.27 -11.98
N GLY A 114 -3.38 -2.97 -13.09
CA GLY A 114 -2.34 -3.68 -13.80
C GLY A 114 -1.34 -2.71 -14.42
N ARG A 115 -0.06 -2.97 -14.14
CA ARG A 115 1.13 -2.36 -14.73
C ARG A 115 1.28 -0.88 -14.41
N ALA A 116 2.29 -0.56 -13.62
CA ALA A 116 2.94 0.74 -13.64
C ALA A 116 2.94 1.32 -15.07
N ALA A 117 2.50 2.57 -15.22
CA ALA A 117 2.38 3.27 -16.50
C ALA A 117 3.71 3.44 -17.27
N CYS A 118 4.80 2.85 -16.77
CA CYS A 118 6.10 2.78 -17.44
C CYS A 118 6.28 1.56 -18.35
N ASP A 119 5.28 0.69 -18.52
CA ASP A 119 5.27 -0.32 -19.61
C ASP A 119 4.91 0.32 -20.97
N TRP A 120 5.40 1.55 -21.23
CA TRP A 120 5.40 2.10 -22.58
C TRP A 120 6.31 1.20 -23.42
N ASN A 121 5.72 0.45 -24.34
CA ASN A 121 6.47 -0.29 -25.33
C ASN A 121 6.58 0.59 -26.59
N PRO A 122 7.71 1.28 -26.85
CA PRO A 122 7.90 2.00 -28.11
C PRO A 122 8.09 1.10 -29.34
N ASP A 123 8.25 -0.22 -29.21
CA ASP A 123 8.57 -1.07 -30.36
C ASP A 123 7.51 -2.16 -30.62
N ARG A 124 6.66 -1.91 -31.62
CA ARG A 124 6.01 -2.92 -32.47
C ARG A 124 6.24 -2.60 -33.93
#